data_AF-B2A4J1-F1
#
_entry.id   AF-B2A4J1-F1
#
_cell.length_a   1.000
_cell.length_b   1.000
_cell.length_c   1.000
_cell.angle_alpha   90.00
_cell.angle_beta   90.00
_cell.angle_gamma   90.00
#
_symmetry.space_group_name_H-M   'P 1'
#
loop_
_entity.id
_entity.type
_entity.pdbx_description
1 polymer ?
#
loop_
_entity_poly.entity_id
_entity_poly.type
_entity_poly.pdbx_seq_one_letter_code
_entity_poly.pdbx_strand_id
1 'polypeptide(L)'
;MDIVFATIEAESKGKNITGDNGRAFGYGQVWLKWHYNKLKKVAELLGRKIPTKPTNIEDEHEFTKVILEDDELSMYLAVETIKELWNNSCGWEDFLKKYVGPAIPSSEQKRRSKILKKYQKVY
;
A
#
# COMPACT_ATOMS: atom_id res chain seq x y z
N MET A 1 -2.39 14.75 1.95
CA MET A 1 -3.11 13.98 0.90
C MET A 1 -2.15 13.56 -0.22
N ASP A 2 -1.27 14.46 -0.67
CA ASP A 2 -0.40 14.27 -1.84
C ASP A 2 0.50 13.03 -1.77
N ILE A 3 1.04 12.73 -0.59
CA ILE A 3 1.88 11.54 -0.36
C ILE A 3 1.10 10.24 -0.67
N VAL A 4 -0.17 10.18 -0.30
CA VAL A 4 -1.02 9.00 -0.54
C VAL A 4 -1.21 8.80 -2.05
N PHE A 5 -1.64 9.83 -2.76
CA PHE A 5 -1.86 9.74 -4.21
C PHE A 5 -0.57 9.47 -4.97
N ALA A 6 0.53 10.13 -4.59
CA ALA A 6 1.83 9.91 -5.20
C ALA A 6 2.33 8.47 -5.00
N THR A 7 2.10 7.90 -3.81
CA THR A 7 2.51 6.52 -3.51
C THR A 7 1.64 5.53 -4.28
N ILE A 8 0.32 5.71 -4.29
CA ILE A 8 -0.60 4.84 -5.04
C ILE A 8 -0.31 4.86 -6.55
N GLU A 9 -0.07 6.04 -7.14
CA GLU A 9 0.34 6.12 -8.55
C GLU A 9 1.68 5.42 -8.79
N ALA A 10 2.64 5.57 -7.87
CA ALA A 10 3.95 4.95 -7.99
C ALA A 10 3.93 3.43 -7.88
N GLU A 11 3.04 2.88 -7.06
CA GLU A 11 2.90 1.45 -6.78
C GLU A 11 2.04 0.72 -7.82
N SER A 12 0.85 1.25 -8.10
CA SER A 12 -0.19 0.50 -8.82
C SER A 12 -0.77 1.26 -10.01
N LYS A 13 -0.27 2.48 -10.28
CA LYS A 13 -0.87 3.41 -11.25
C LYS A 13 -2.34 3.71 -10.93
N GLY A 14 -2.71 3.68 -9.64
CA GLY A 14 -4.08 3.91 -9.19
C GLY A 14 -5.04 2.78 -9.51
N LYS A 15 -4.57 1.53 -9.47
CA LYS A 15 -5.41 0.34 -9.74
C LYS A 15 -5.31 -0.66 -8.60
N ASN A 16 -6.41 -1.37 -8.35
CA ASN A 16 -6.43 -2.51 -7.44
C ASN A 16 -5.91 -3.75 -8.16
N ILE A 17 -4.61 -4.03 -8.04
CA ILE A 17 -3.94 -5.12 -8.78
C ILE A 17 -2.98 -5.90 -7.90
N THR A 18 -2.62 -7.11 -8.33
CA THR A 18 -1.49 -7.85 -7.79
C THR A 18 -0.15 -7.29 -8.28
N GLY A 19 0.89 -7.44 -7.47
CA GLY A 19 2.28 -7.25 -7.86
C GLY A 19 3.20 -8.18 -7.07
N ASP A 20 4.51 -7.99 -7.23
CA ASP A 20 5.58 -8.86 -6.70
C ASP A 20 5.27 -10.37 -6.83
N ASN A 21 4.96 -10.81 -8.06
CA ASN A 21 4.59 -12.21 -8.35
C ASN A 21 3.42 -12.74 -7.49
N GLY A 22 2.48 -11.86 -7.13
CA GLY A 22 1.31 -12.22 -6.33
C GLY A 22 1.52 -12.13 -4.81
N ARG A 23 2.54 -11.40 -4.34
CA ARG A 23 2.80 -11.19 -2.90
C ARG A 23 2.41 -9.81 -2.38
N ALA A 24 2.21 -8.87 -3.29
CA ALA A 24 1.79 -7.51 -3.00
C ALA A 24 0.41 -7.25 -3.61
N PHE A 25 -0.47 -6.60 -2.84
CA PHE A 25 -1.88 -6.48 -3.22
C PHE A 25 -2.39 -5.05 -3.16
N GLY A 26 -3.26 -4.74 -4.12
CA GLY A 26 -4.09 -3.56 -4.13
C GLY A 26 -3.38 -2.23 -4.36
N TYR A 27 -4.08 -1.13 -4.09
CA TYR A 27 -3.63 0.21 -4.46
C TYR A 27 -2.25 0.58 -3.91
N GLY A 28 -1.94 0.10 -2.70
CA GLY A 28 -0.68 0.35 -2.01
C GLY A 28 0.36 -0.76 -2.15
N GLN A 29 0.07 -1.85 -2.88
CA GLN A 29 0.97 -3.00 -3.00
C GLN A 29 1.38 -3.55 -1.62
N VAL A 30 0.39 -3.71 -0.73
CA VAL A 30 0.60 -4.10 0.66
C VAL A 30 0.84 -5.60 0.79
N TRP A 31 1.73 -5.97 1.70
CA TRP A 31 2.09 -7.36 1.99
C TRP A 31 1.34 -7.87 3.22
N LEU A 32 0.71 -9.04 3.11
CA LEU A 32 -0.11 -9.59 4.19
C LEU A 32 0.69 -9.92 5.46
N LYS A 33 1.91 -10.47 5.29
CA LYS A 33 2.84 -10.77 6.39
C LYS A 33 3.01 -9.60 7.35
N TRP A 34 3.04 -8.38 6.82
CA TRP A 34 3.28 -7.16 7.59
C TRP A 34 1.98 -6.41 7.95
N HIS A 35 0.94 -6.53 7.12
CA HIS A 35 -0.23 -5.65 7.19
C HIS A 35 -1.54 -6.33 7.62
N TYR A 36 -1.54 -7.63 7.95
CA TYR A 36 -2.77 -8.33 8.37
C TYR A 36 -3.53 -7.62 9.50
N ASN A 37 -2.85 -7.16 10.55
CA ASN A 37 -3.51 -6.46 11.66
C ASN A 37 -4.19 -5.16 11.21
N LYS A 38 -3.58 -4.47 10.23
CA LYS A 38 -4.14 -3.25 9.62
C LYS A 38 -5.34 -3.58 8.75
N LEU A 39 -5.25 -4.63 7.93
CA LEU A 39 -6.38 -5.15 7.15
C LEU A 39 -7.56 -5.48 8.07
N LYS A 40 -7.32 -6.17 9.19
CA LYS A 40 -8.35 -6.48 10.19
C LYS A 40 -9.03 -5.23 10.73
N LYS A 41 -8.25 -4.24 11.17
CA LYS A 41 -8.78 -2.96 11.68
C LYS A 41 -9.64 -2.24 10.63
N VAL A 42 -9.17 -2.17 9.39
CA VAL A 42 -9.91 -1.50 8.30
C VAL A 42 -11.19 -2.28 7.96
N ALA A 43 -11.12 -3.60 7.88
CA ALA A 43 -12.29 -4.44 7.63
C ALA A 43 -13.36 -4.26 8.71
N GLU A 44 -12.98 -4.23 9.99
CA GLU A 44 -13.89 -3.96 11.10
C GLU A 44 -14.54 -2.58 10.97
N LEU A 45 -13.77 -1.54 10.62
CA LEU A 45 -14.28 -0.19 10.40
C LEU A 45 -15.29 -0.11 9.25
N LEU A 46 -15.08 -0.91 8.19
CA LEU A 46 -15.95 -0.97 7.03
C LEU A 46 -17.09 -2.01 7.16
N GLY A 47 -17.20 -2.71 8.29
CA GLY A 47 -18.18 -3.79 8.48
C GLY A 47 -17.98 -5.00 7.56
N ARG A 48 -16.75 -5.23 7.08
CA ARG A 48 -16.38 -6.32 6.17
C ARG A 48 -15.89 -7.53 6.94
N LYS A 49 -16.22 -8.72 6.42
CA LYS A 49 -15.62 -9.98 6.88
C LYS A 49 -14.36 -10.24 6.08
N ILE A 50 -13.28 -10.57 6.77
CA ILE A 50 -12.03 -11.05 6.16
C ILE A 50 -11.72 -12.46 6.66
N PRO A 51 -10.96 -13.26 5.91
CA PRO A 51 -10.53 -14.58 6.36
C PRO A 51 -9.64 -14.48 7.60
N THR A 52 -9.48 -15.59 8.32
CA THR A 52 -8.55 -15.67 9.46
C THR A 52 -7.11 -15.71 8.99
N LYS A 53 -6.20 -15.04 9.70
CA LYS A 53 -4.78 -14.89 9.34
C LYS A 53 -4.23 -16.20 8.77
N PRO A 54 -3.68 -16.17 7.54
CA PRO A 54 -3.24 -17.39 6.90
C PRO A 54 -2.07 -17.97 7.68
N THR A 55 -2.04 -19.29 7.77
CA THR A 55 -0.95 -20.04 8.42
C THR A 55 -0.01 -20.69 7.40
N ASN A 56 -0.46 -20.80 6.15
CA ASN A 56 0.29 -21.31 5.01
C ASN A 56 0.05 -20.42 3.76
N ILE A 57 0.71 -20.75 2.65
CA ILE A 57 0.61 -19.98 1.39
C ILE A 57 -0.76 -20.15 0.73
N GLU A 58 -1.39 -21.32 0.84
CA GLU A 58 -2.69 -21.58 0.21
C GLU A 58 -3.78 -20.67 0.80
N ASP A 59 -3.72 -20.42 2.11
CA ASP A 59 -4.61 -19.49 2.82
C ASP A 59 -4.43 -18.02 2.34
N GLU A 60 -3.26 -17.62 1.79
CA GLU A 60 -3.02 -16.25 1.31
C GLU A 60 -3.86 -15.88 0.07
N HIS A 61 -4.36 -16.88 -0.67
CA HIS A 61 -5.19 -16.63 -1.86
C HIS A 61 -6.55 -16.05 -1.53
N GLU A 62 -7.19 -16.48 -0.43
CA GLU A 62 -8.50 -15.93 -0.02
C GLU A 62 -8.37 -14.46 0.38
N PHE A 63 -7.26 -14.08 1.00
CA PHE A 63 -6.95 -12.68 1.32
C PHE A 63 -6.77 -11.83 0.10
N THR A 64 -6.00 -12.34 -0.85
CA THR A 64 -5.75 -11.68 -2.13
C THR A 64 -7.07 -11.36 -2.80
N LYS A 65 -7.97 -12.35 -2.85
CA LYS A 65 -9.30 -12.17 -3.43
C LYS A 65 -10.09 -11.08 -2.73
N VAL A 66 -10.16 -11.09 -1.40
CA VAL A 66 -10.92 -10.09 -0.62
C VAL A 66 -10.39 -8.67 -0.82
N ILE A 67 -9.06 -8.48 -0.91
CA ILE A 67 -8.48 -7.16 -1.16
C ILE A 67 -8.75 -6.70 -2.60
N LEU A 68 -8.62 -7.58 -3.58
CA LEU A 68 -8.77 -7.22 -4.99
C LEU A 68 -10.22 -7.04 -5.43
N GLU A 69 -11.18 -7.71 -4.77
CA GLU A 69 -12.61 -7.58 -5.06
C GLU A 69 -13.28 -6.40 -4.34
N ASP A 70 -12.62 -5.81 -3.34
CA ASP A 70 -13.15 -4.68 -2.57
C ASP A 70 -12.21 -3.46 -2.68
N ASP A 71 -12.53 -2.58 -3.64
CA ASP A 71 -11.76 -1.35 -3.90
C ASP A 71 -11.70 -0.42 -2.69
N GLU A 72 -12.78 -0.33 -1.92
CA GLU A 72 -12.85 0.53 -0.75
C GLU A 72 -11.92 -0.01 0.35
N LEU A 73 -12.02 -1.30 0.67
CA LEU A 73 -11.12 -1.98 1.60
C LEU A 73 -9.65 -1.81 1.18
N SER A 74 -9.34 -2.04 -0.09
CA SER A 74 -8.00 -1.90 -0.66
C SER A 74 -7.46 -0.48 -0.54
N MET A 75 -8.29 0.53 -0.85
CA MET A 75 -7.91 1.93 -0.75
C MET A 75 -7.69 2.36 0.70
N TYR A 76 -8.59 2.03 1.62
CA TYR A 76 -8.43 2.35 3.04
C TYR A 76 -7.17 1.70 3.63
N LEU A 77 -6.90 0.44 3.28
CA LEU A 77 -5.69 -0.25 3.70
C LEU A 77 -4.42 0.44 3.19
N ALA A 78 -4.41 0.88 1.93
CA ALA A 78 -3.30 1.65 1.36
C ALA A 78 -3.12 2.99 2.10
N VAL A 79 -4.22 3.73 2.32
CA VAL A 79 -4.21 5.02 3.01
C VAL A 79 -3.67 4.90 4.43
N GLU A 80 -4.17 3.96 5.23
CA GLU A 80 -3.72 3.74 6.61
C GLU A 80 -2.24 3.36 6.65
N THR A 81 -1.80 2.47 5.76
CA THR A 81 -0.40 2.03 5.68
C THR A 81 0.54 3.18 5.32
N ILE A 82 0.18 3.96 4.28
CA ILE A 82 0.98 5.09 3.82
C ILE A 82 1.03 6.19 4.89
N LYS A 83 -0.10 6.53 5.53
CA LYS A 83 -0.15 7.56 6.58
C LYS A 83 0.71 7.19 7.78
N GLU A 84 0.64 5.95 8.25
CA GLU A 84 1.45 5.52 9.39
C GLU A 84 2.94 5.60 9.08
N LEU A 85 3.36 5.11 7.92
CA LEU A 85 4.76 5.17 7.52
C LEU A 85 5.23 6.62 7.32
N TRP A 86 4.40 7.46 6.71
CA TRP A 86 4.69 8.89 6.51
C TRP A 86 4.85 9.64 7.84
N ASN A 87 3.94 9.43 8.79
CA ASN A 87 3.99 10.10 10.09
C ASN A 87 5.23 9.68 10.90
N ASN A 88 5.74 8.49 10.67
CA ASN A 88 6.96 7.98 11.28
C ASN A 88 8.23 8.38 10.50
N SER A 89 8.12 9.20 9.45
CA SER A 89 9.24 9.58 8.60
C SER A 89 9.70 11.02 8.79
N CYS A 90 11.00 11.25 8.67
CA CYS A 90 11.62 12.58 8.72
C CYS A 90 11.62 13.29 7.35
N GLY A 91 10.64 13.01 6.49
CA GLY A 91 10.52 13.54 5.13
C GLY A 91 10.47 12.46 4.04
N TRP A 92 10.39 12.90 2.78
CA TRP A 92 10.14 12.04 1.63
C TRP A 92 11.18 10.95 1.39
N GLU A 93 12.47 11.27 1.52
CA GLU A 93 13.51 10.28 1.30
C GLU A 93 13.51 9.17 2.36
N ASP A 94 13.28 9.52 3.62
CA ASP A 94 13.15 8.56 4.72
C ASP A 94 11.88 7.71 4.56
N PHE A 95 10.78 8.33 4.12
CA PHE A 95 9.55 7.62 3.77
C PHE A 95 9.79 6.59 2.66
N LEU A 96 10.47 6.95 1.57
CA LEU A 96 10.75 6.01 0.48
C LEU A 96 11.56 4.81 0.96
N LYS A 97 12.56 5.03 1.83
CA LYS A 97 13.37 3.96 2.41
C LYS A 97 12.55 3.03 3.31
N LYS A 98 11.60 3.57 4.07
CA LYS A 98 10.71 2.77 4.94
C LYS A 98 9.63 2.04 4.16
N TYR A 99 9.06 2.68 3.13
CA TYR A 99 7.96 2.14 2.35
C TYR A 99 8.41 1.10 1.31
N VAL A 100 9.43 1.45 0.52
CA VAL A 100 9.93 0.61 -0.59
C VAL A 100 11.09 -0.29 -0.14
N GLY A 101 11.92 0.21 0.77
CA GLY A 101 13.07 -0.49 1.32
C GLY A 101 14.37 0.34 1.24
N PRO A 102 15.35 0.04 2.09
CA PRO A 102 16.57 0.85 2.22
C PRO A 102 17.45 0.83 0.96
N ALA A 103 17.33 -0.21 0.14
CA ALA A 103 18.09 -0.39 -1.11
C ALA A 103 17.37 0.17 -2.35
N ILE A 104 16.37 1.05 -2.20
CA ILE A 104 15.64 1.64 -3.34
C ILE A 104 16.61 2.32 -4.32
N PRO A 105 16.63 1.93 -5.62
CA PRO A 105 17.51 2.52 -6.62
C PRO A 105 17.29 4.03 -6.78
N SER A 106 18.36 4.77 -7.09
CA SER A 106 18.28 6.22 -7.32
C SER A 106 17.32 6.59 -8.46
N SER A 107 17.19 5.75 -9.49
CA SER A 107 16.21 5.93 -10.58
C SER A 107 14.77 5.91 -10.06
N GLU A 108 14.45 4.97 -9.17
CA GLU A 108 13.13 4.85 -8.54
C GLU A 108 12.85 6.02 -7.60
N GLN A 109 13.84 6.45 -6.82
CA GLN A 109 13.71 7.65 -5.98
C GLN A 109 13.37 8.89 -6.84
N LYS A 110 14.09 9.09 -7.96
CA LYS A 110 13.82 10.21 -8.89
C LYS A 110 12.43 10.11 -9.52
N ARG A 111 12.01 8.91 -9.95
CA ARG A 111 10.68 8.67 -10.53
C ARG A 111 9.58 9.04 -9.53
N ARG A 112 9.68 8.52 -8.30
CA ARG A 112 8.68 8.75 -7.24
C ARG A 112 8.65 10.21 -6.79
N SER A 113 9.80 10.88 -6.70
CA SER A 113 9.86 12.32 -6.44
C SER A 113 9.22 13.17 -7.56
N LYS A 114 9.32 12.74 -8.81
CA LYS A 114 8.62 13.41 -9.93
C LYS A 114 7.09 13.24 -9.81
N ILE A 115 6.63 12.07 -9.39
CA ILE A 115 5.21 11.80 -9.12
C ILE A 115 4.72 12.65 -7.94
N LEU A 116 5.47 12.73 -6.84
CA LEU A 116 5.10 13.60 -5.72
C LEU A 116 4.98 15.06 -6.14
N LYS A 117 5.96 15.57 -6.89
CA LYS A 117 5.93 16.93 -7.44
C LYS A 117 4.73 17.19 -8.34
N LYS A 118 4.23 16.16 -9.05
CA LYS A 118 3.00 16.27 -9.86
C LYS A 118 1.83 16.63 -8.94
N TYR A 119 1.63 15.93 -7.83
CA TYR A 119 0.51 16.16 -6.90
C TYR A 119 0.65 17.45 -6.09
N GLN A 120 1.87 17.86 -5.71
CA GLN A 120 2.11 19.12 -5.00
C GLN A 120 1.86 20.36 -5.85
N LYS A 121 1.86 20.24 -7.18
CA LYS A 121 1.62 21.35 -8.12
C LYS A 121 0.14 21.56 -8.47
N VAL A 122 -0.75 20.68 -8.00
CA VAL A 122 -2.19 20.73 -8.35
C VAL A 122 -2.97 21.63 -7.36
N TYR A 123 -2.28 22.37 -6.48
CA TYR A 123 -2.87 23.31 -5.54
C TYR A 123 -2.15 24.66 -5.56
#